data_AF-Q01T62-F1
#
_entry.id   AF-Q01T62-F1
#
_cell.length_a   1.000
_cell.length_b   1.000
_cell.length_c   1.000
_cell.angle_alpha   90.00
_cell.angle_beta   90.00
_cell.angle_gamma   90.00
#
_symmetry.space_group_name_H-M   'P 1'
#
loop_
_entity.id
_entity.type
_entity.pdbx_description
1 polymer ?
#
loop_
_entity_poly.entity_id
_entity_poly.type
_entity_poly.pdbx_seq_one_letter_code
_entity_poly.pdbx_strand_id
1 'polypeptide(L)'
;MKFFSSVLLFALASASLLSAADPLTGFPFQNETLRYKVNWPGGNSIGNVTLTAAKSGDVWNFDMAANVSVPLVPIADRYRSSSAGFNLCSVSLERLISHGSKKVTEKTEFDQKTNIARRRTLVPATDDKPAGGGTSELQLPNCAKDALTFQYFARREMGQGRVPAAGRVFFGSAYDVKMVYTGAMDIPVAGKPVTTDHVNVSVKGPASDFTIEIFYARDPARTPLLIKIPVAVGTVSLELVR
;
A
#
# COMPACT_ATOMS: atom_id res chain seq x y z
N MET A 1 16.95 -41.32 70.87
CA MET A 1 16.74 -39.85 70.94
C MET A 1 17.13 -39.25 69.59
N LYS A 2 16.15 -38.69 68.85
CA LYS A 2 16.25 -37.73 67.71
C LYS A 2 17.01 -38.20 66.44
N PHE A 3 16.38 -38.59 65.34
CA PHE A 3 15.51 -37.90 64.35
C PHE A 3 16.30 -37.48 63.07
N PHE A 4 15.95 -38.10 61.92
CA PHE A 4 15.76 -37.55 60.54
C PHE A 4 16.93 -36.77 59.87
N SER A 5 17.12 -36.67 58.55
CA SER A 5 16.46 -37.17 57.35
C SER A 5 17.29 -36.71 56.13
N SER A 6 17.23 -37.51 55.07
CA SER A 6 17.58 -37.21 53.67
C SER A 6 17.28 -35.77 53.21
N VAL A 7 18.20 -35.13 52.49
CA VAL A 7 17.88 -34.03 51.57
C VAL A 7 18.72 -34.15 50.29
N LEU A 8 18.03 -34.63 49.27
CA LEU A 8 18.28 -34.52 47.84
C LEU A 8 18.14 -33.04 47.42
N LEU A 9 19.05 -32.48 46.63
CA LEU A 9 18.79 -31.23 45.90
C LEU A 9 19.31 -31.35 44.46
N PHE A 10 18.43 -31.88 43.61
CA PHE A 10 18.46 -31.73 42.17
C PHE A 10 18.16 -30.27 41.83
N ALA A 11 19.14 -29.57 41.24
CA ALA A 11 18.90 -28.28 40.60
C ALA A 11 18.22 -28.53 39.24
N LEU A 12 16.89 -28.47 39.21
CA LEU A 12 16.11 -28.37 37.97
C LEU A 12 16.33 -26.98 37.38
N ALA A 13 17.14 -26.92 36.32
CA ALA A 13 17.23 -25.76 35.44
C ALA A 13 15.91 -25.62 34.67
N SER A 14 15.05 -24.73 35.14
CA SER A 14 13.87 -24.25 34.43
C SER A 14 14.31 -23.41 33.22
N ALA A 15 14.74 -24.05 32.15
CA ALA A 15 14.87 -23.39 30.86
C ALA A 15 13.45 -23.12 30.33
N SER A 16 12.95 -21.92 30.56
CA SER A 16 11.78 -21.40 29.88
C SER A 16 12.04 -21.51 28.37
N LEU A 17 11.42 -22.49 27.72
CA LEU A 17 11.35 -22.54 26.27
C LEU A 17 10.59 -21.27 25.83
N LEU A 18 11.34 -20.22 25.50
CA LEU A 18 10.84 -19.08 24.78
C LEU A 18 10.23 -19.63 23.49
N SER A 19 8.90 -19.57 23.41
CA SER A 19 8.16 -19.91 22.20
C SER A 19 8.79 -19.15 21.04
N ALA A 20 9.12 -19.86 19.95
CA ALA A 20 9.54 -19.24 18.71
C ALA A 20 8.48 -18.19 18.35
N ALA A 21 8.90 -16.94 18.23
CA ALA A 21 8.03 -15.88 17.75
C ALA A 21 7.45 -16.30 16.39
N ASP A 22 6.15 -16.14 16.19
CA ASP A 22 5.53 -16.41 14.90
C ASP A 22 6.31 -15.68 13.81
N PRO A 23 6.63 -16.34 12.69
CA PRO A 23 7.39 -15.72 11.62
C PRO A 23 6.66 -14.47 11.13
N LEU A 24 7.39 -13.35 11.03
CA LEU A 24 6.85 -12.11 10.51
C LEU A 24 6.36 -12.36 9.08
N THR A 25 5.07 -12.12 8.82
CA THR A 25 4.48 -12.36 7.51
C THR A 25 4.19 -11.04 6.79
N GLY A 26 4.24 -11.10 5.45
CA GLY A 26 3.92 -9.98 4.56
C GLY A 26 5.09 -9.01 4.35
N PHE A 27 4.79 -7.88 3.72
CA PHE A 27 5.79 -6.84 3.46
C PHE A 27 6.22 -6.16 4.78
N PRO A 28 7.52 -5.84 5.00
CA PRO A 28 8.65 -5.93 4.07
C PRO A 28 9.44 -7.25 4.16
N PHE A 29 8.95 -8.25 4.86
CA PHE A 29 9.71 -9.46 5.19
C PHE A 29 9.68 -10.51 4.07
N GLN A 30 8.56 -10.61 3.36
CA GLN A 30 8.37 -11.57 2.26
C GLN A 30 7.46 -11.01 1.17
N ASN A 31 7.34 -11.75 0.07
CA ASN A 31 6.35 -11.46 -0.97
C ASN A 31 4.93 -11.52 -0.39
N GLU A 32 4.05 -10.69 -0.92
CA GLU A 32 2.69 -10.54 -0.40
C GLU A 32 1.68 -10.36 -1.53
N THR A 33 0.47 -10.84 -1.29
CA THR A 33 -0.70 -10.54 -2.11
C THR A 33 -1.87 -10.25 -1.18
N LEU A 34 -2.38 -9.02 -1.24
CA LEU A 34 -3.55 -8.56 -0.49
C LEU A 34 -4.71 -8.41 -1.46
N ARG A 35 -5.84 -9.02 -1.12
CA ARG A 35 -7.07 -8.95 -1.93
C ARG A 35 -8.11 -8.19 -1.15
N TYR A 36 -8.74 -7.23 -1.79
CA TYR A 36 -9.76 -6.38 -1.19
C TYR A 36 -11.05 -6.51 -1.97
N LYS A 37 -12.15 -6.56 -1.23
CA LYS A 37 -13.50 -6.37 -1.75
C LYS A 37 -13.81 -4.87 -1.69
N VAL A 38 -14.30 -4.33 -2.79
CA VAL A 38 -14.71 -2.93 -2.87
C VAL A 38 -16.22 -2.84 -2.66
N ASN A 39 -16.64 -2.12 -1.62
CA ASN A 39 -18.05 -1.93 -1.29
C ASN A 39 -18.46 -0.47 -1.55
N TRP A 40 -19.61 -0.31 -2.20
CA TRP A 40 -20.28 0.97 -2.42
C TRP A 40 -20.94 1.48 -1.13
N PRO A 41 -21.27 2.79 -1.02
CA PRO A 41 -22.16 3.26 0.02
C PRO A 41 -23.43 2.41 0.08
N GLY A 42 -23.74 1.85 1.26
CA GLY A 42 -24.81 0.87 1.45
C GLY A 42 -24.37 -0.60 1.48
N GLY A 43 -23.08 -0.89 1.30
CA GLY A 43 -22.48 -2.21 1.58
C GLY A 43 -22.47 -3.20 0.41
N ASN A 44 -23.07 -2.86 -0.72
CA ASN A 44 -23.04 -3.70 -1.91
C ASN A 44 -21.64 -3.75 -2.51
N SER A 45 -21.18 -4.96 -2.84
CA SER A 45 -19.92 -5.16 -3.53
C SER A 45 -20.00 -4.60 -4.95
N ILE A 46 -19.02 -3.81 -5.34
CA ILE A 46 -18.87 -3.30 -6.70
C ILE A 46 -17.64 -3.83 -7.41
N GLY A 47 -16.77 -4.56 -6.71
CA GLY A 47 -15.62 -5.17 -7.35
C GLY A 47 -14.54 -5.57 -6.38
N ASN A 48 -13.31 -5.64 -6.89
CA ASN A 48 -12.14 -6.04 -6.13
C ASN A 48 -10.92 -5.20 -6.49
N VAL A 49 -9.99 -5.15 -5.54
CA VAL A 49 -8.63 -4.63 -5.73
C VAL A 49 -7.66 -5.70 -5.26
N THR A 50 -6.61 -5.96 -6.03
CA THR A 50 -5.49 -6.80 -5.60
C THR A 50 -4.24 -5.95 -5.53
N LEU A 51 -3.52 -6.01 -4.41
CA LEU A 51 -2.19 -5.43 -4.25
C LEU A 51 -1.19 -6.56 -4.10
N THR A 52 -0.05 -6.45 -4.77
CA THR A 52 1.05 -7.42 -4.65
C THR A 52 2.35 -6.69 -4.39
N ALA A 53 3.22 -7.34 -3.62
CA ALA A 53 4.61 -6.95 -3.44
C ALA A 53 5.49 -8.18 -3.67
N ALA A 54 6.45 -8.06 -4.58
CA ALA A 54 7.39 -9.13 -4.89
C ALA A 54 8.81 -8.56 -4.94
N LYS A 55 9.72 -9.22 -4.23
CA LYS A 55 11.14 -8.87 -4.27
C LYS A 55 11.84 -9.68 -5.36
N SER A 56 12.60 -8.99 -6.22
CA SER A 56 13.47 -9.59 -7.23
C SER A 56 14.86 -8.99 -7.09
N GLY A 57 15.79 -9.76 -6.50
CA GLY A 57 17.08 -9.22 -6.06
C GLY A 57 16.90 -8.09 -5.04
N ASP A 58 17.47 -6.93 -5.32
CA ASP A 58 17.35 -5.73 -4.47
C ASP A 58 16.21 -4.78 -4.89
N VAL A 59 15.41 -5.18 -5.88
CA VAL A 59 14.29 -4.39 -6.39
C VAL A 59 12.98 -4.95 -5.85
N TRP A 60 12.15 -4.07 -5.31
CA TRP A 60 10.76 -4.38 -5.01
C TRP A 60 9.88 -4.02 -6.19
N ASN A 61 9.03 -4.95 -6.60
CA ASN A 61 8.00 -4.75 -7.60
C ASN A 61 6.63 -4.75 -6.91
N PHE A 62 5.82 -3.76 -7.22
CA PHE A 62 4.49 -3.58 -6.68
C PHE A 62 3.49 -3.57 -7.84
N ASP A 63 2.42 -4.36 -7.77
CA ASP A 63 1.33 -4.33 -8.75
C ASP A 63 0.01 -4.12 -8.01
N MET A 64 -0.81 -3.21 -8.52
CA MET A 64 -2.19 -3.00 -8.13
C MET A 64 -3.08 -3.28 -9.33
N ALA A 65 -4.10 -4.12 -9.17
CA ALA A 65 -5.16 -4.31 -10.15
C ALA A 65 -6.52 -4.02 -9.50
N ALA A 66 -7.32 -3.16 -10.12
CA ALA A 66 -8.65 -2.78 -9.64
C ALA A 66 -9.69 -3.08 -10.73
N ASN A 67 -10.67 -3.93 -10.40
CA ASN A 67 -11.80 -4.22 -11.27
C ASN A 67 -13.07 -3.86 -10.50
N VAL A 68 -13.67 -2.72 -10.83
CA VAL A 68 -14.77 -2.11 -10.08
C VAL A 68 -15.84 -1.58 -11.04
N SER A 69 -17.10 -1.86 -10.74
CA SER A 69 -18.25 -1.34 -11.47
C SER A 69 -18.94 -0.28 -10.64
N VAL A 70 -18.57 0.98 -10.87
CA VAL A 70 -19.31 2.14 -10.35
C VAL A 70 -20.54 2.34 -11.24
N PRO A 71 -21.69 2.84 -10.74
CA PRO A 71 -22.86 3.06 -11.59
C PRO A 71 -22.49 3.78 -12.90
N LEU A 72 -22.81 3.14 -14.03
CA LEU A 72 -22.58 3.60 -15.40
C LEU A 72 -21.12 3.64 -15.89
N VAL A 73 -20.11 3.36 -15.06
CA VAL A 73 -18.69 3.43 -15.45
C VAL A 73 -17.92 2.23 -14.92
N PRO A 74 -17.57 1.25 -15.78
CA PRO A 74 -16.64 0.18 -15.40
C PRO A 74 -15.21 0.74 -15.28
N ILE A 75 -14.50 0.31 -14.25
CA ILE A 75 -13.10 0.65 -13.94
C ILE A 75 -12.28 -0.64 -13.95
N ALA A 76 -11.24 -0.69 -14.77
CA ALA A 76 -10.32 -1.83 -14.90
C ALA A 76 -8.86 -1.33 -14.91
N ASP A 77 -8.45 -0.71 -13.81
CA ASP A 77 -7.14 -0.09 -13.70
C ASP A 77 -6.08 -1.09 -13.28
N ARG A 78 -4.86 -0.90 -13.79
CA ARG A 78 -3.70 -1.64 -13.37
C ARG A 78 -2.49 -0.73 -13.26
N TYR A 79 -1.83 -0.75 -12.12
CA TYR A 79 -0.64 0.04 -11.84
C TYR A 79 0.51 -0.87 -11.47
N ARG A 80 1.69 -0.59 -12.00
CA ARG A 80 2.91 -1.34 -11.70
C ARG A 80 4.00 -0.37 -11.31
N SER A 81 4.66 -0.63 -10.21
CA SER A 81 5.75 0.19 -9.72
C SER A 81 6.95 -0.68 -9.39
N SER A 82 8.15 -0.13 -9.55
CA SER A 82 9.37 -0.72 -9.03
C SER A 82 10.12 0.30 -8.17
N SER A 83 10.76 -0.18 -7.12
CA SER A 83 11.57 0.63 -6.22
C SER A 83 12.86 -0.07 -5.83
N ALA A 84 13.89 0.72 -5.54
CA ALA A 84 15.21 0.23 -5.20
C ALA A 84 15.72 0.83 -3.88
N GLY A 85 16.67 0.11 -3.28
CA GLY A 85 17.39 0.53 -2.10
C GLY A 85 16.55 0.46 -0.81
N PHE A 86 17.22 0.70 0.32
CA PHE A 86 16.56 0.63 1.63
C PHE A 86 15.42 1.64 1.75
N ASN A 87 15.53 2.83 1.17
CA ASN A 87 14.50 3.86 1.29
C ASN A 87 13.31 3.69 0.32
N LEU A 88 13.30 2.62 -0.49
CA LEU A 88 12.28 2.37 -1.53
C LEU A 88 12.09 3.59 -2.41
N CYS A 89 13.16 4.06 -3.04
CA CYS A 89 13.05 5.16 -4.00
C CYS A 89 12.50 4.56 -5.30
N SER A 90 11.49 5.20 -5.89
CA SER A 90 10.87 4.69 -7.12
C SER A 90 11.86 4.70 -8.27
N VAL A 91 11.75 3.68 -9.13
CA VAL A 91 12.52 3.52 -10.37
C VAL A 91 11.59 3.68 -11.56
N SER A 92 10.41 3.05 -11.52
CA SER A 92 9.40 3.18 -12.56
C SER A 92 7.99 3.10 -12.00
N LEU A 93 7.05 3.76 -12.68
CA LEU A 93 5.61 3.60 -12.49
C LEU A 93 4.95 3.48 -13.87
N GLU A 94 4.22 2.40 -14.09
CA GLU A 94 3.33 2.20 -15.23
C GLU A 94 1.88 2.29 -14.76
N ARG A 95 1.05 3.04 -15.48
CA ARG A 95 -0.37 3.22 -15.20
C ARG A 95 -1.19 2.83 -16.43
N LEU A 96 -1.96 1.76 -16.32
CA LEU A 96 -2.98 1.38 -17.29
C LEU A 96 -4.32 1.78 -16.68
N ILE A 97 -4.95 2.78 -17.26
CA ILE A 97 -6.22 3.34 -16.80
C ILE A 97 -7.29 2.95 -17.81
N SER A 98 -8.37 2.33 -17.34
CA SER A 98 -9.51 1.94 -18.17
C SER A 98 -10.81 2.28 -17.47
N HIS A 99 -11.36 3.45 -17.77
CA HIS A 99 -12.61 3.98 -17.18
C HIS A 99 -13.66 4.13 -18.28
N GLY A 100 -14.63 3.22 -18.33
CA GLY A 100 -15.62 3.18 -19.42
C GLY A 100 -14.93 3.04 -20.78
N SER A 101 -15.17 4.00 -21.68
CA SER A 101 -14.52 4.05 -23.00
C SER A 101 -13.10 4.65 -22.97
N LYS A 102 -12.72 5.34 -21.88
CA LYS A 102 -11.41 5.99 -21.77
C LYS A 102 -10.35 4.98 -21.40
N LYS A 103 -9.34 4.82 -22.27
CA LYS A 103 -8.15 4.01 -22.03
C LYS A 103 -6.90 4.86 -22.16
N VAL A 104 -6.04 4.82 -21.15
CA VAL A 104 -4.77 5.56 -21.14
C VAL A 104 -3.69 4.69 -20.54
N THR A 105 -2.58 4.56 -21.25
CA THR A 105 -1.36 3.96 -20.69
C THR A 105 -0.31 5.04 -20.51
N GLU A 106 0.26 5.15 -19.32
CA GLU A 106 1.35 6.06 -19.01
C GLU A 106 2.51 5.31 -18.37
N LYS A 107 3.73 5.72 -18.70
CA LYS A 107 4.95 5.25 -18.02
C LYS A 107 5.74 6.45 -17.50
N THR A 108 6.16 6.36 -16.25
CA THR A 108 7.03 7.33 -15.59
C THR A 108 8.31 6.64 -15.17
N GLU A 109 9.45 7.16 -15.58
CA GLU A 109 10.78 6.68 -15.19
C GLU A 109 11.42 7.71 -14.28
N PHE A 110 11.92 7.27 -13.11
CA PHE A 110 12.45 8.13 -12.07
C PHE A 110 13.97 8.06 -12.06
N ASP A 111 14.63 9.18 -12.37
CA ASP A 111 16.07 9.32 -12.16
C ASP A 111 16.32 10.06 -10.85
N GLN A 112 16.55 9.28 -9.81
CA GLN A 112 16.82 9.78 -8.46
C GLN A 112 18.18 10.48 -8.34
N LYS A 113 19.09 10.32 -9.31
CA LYS A 113 20.41 10.96 -9.29
C LYS A 113 20.34 12.37 -9.85
N THR A 114 19.57 12.56 -10.92
CA THR A 114 19.36 13.88 -11.54
C THR A 114 18.12 14.59 -11.01
N ASN A 115 17.35 13.94 -10.12
CA ASN A 115 16.11 14.45 -9.54
C ASN A 115 15.05 14.81 -10.59
N ILE A 116 14.98 14.01 -11.66
CA ILE A 116 14.01 14.20 -12.75
C ILE A 116 13.25 12.89 -12.97
N ALA A 117 11.92 12.97 -13.12
CA ALA A 117 11.13 11.89 -13.67
C ALA A 117 10.62 12.25 -15.06
N ARG A 118 10.71 11.28 -15.98
CA ARG A 118 10.19 11.40 -17.35
C ARG A 118 8.92 10.60 -17.48
N ARG A 119 7.80 11.31 -17.71
CA ARG A 119 6.49 10.70 -17.96
C ARG A 119 6.21 10.70 -19.46
N ARG A 120 5.68 9.58 -19.96
CA ARG A 120 5.25 9.40 -21.34
C ARG A 120 3.87 8.75 -21.38
N THR A 121 2.98 9.27 -22.21
CA THR A 121 1.76 8.56 -22.61
C THR A 121 2.12 7.59 -23.72
N LEU A 122 1.67 6.34 -23.62
CA LEU A 122 1.92 5.31 -24.62
C LEU A 122 0.66 5.12 -25.46
N VAL A 123 0.67 5.64 -26.69
CA VAL A 123 -0.35 5.38 -27.70
C VAL A 123 0.20 4.31 -28.65
N PRO A 124 -0.40 3.10 -28.71
CA PRO A 124 -0.01 2.07 -29.65
C PRO A 124 -0.11 2.56 -31.10
N ALA A 125 0.71 2.00 -31.98
CA ALA A 125 0.50 2.20 -33.40
C ALA A 125 -0.80 1.52 -33.84
N THR A 126 -1.49 2.13 -34.80
CA THR A 126 -2.60 1.53 -35.56
C THR A 126 -2.22 1.53 -37.04
N ASP A 127 -2.93 0.77 -37.88
CA ASP A 127 -2.63 0.66 -39.31
C ASP A 127 -2.47 2.03 -40.00
N ASP A 128 -3.20 3.04 -39.52
CA ASP A 128 -3.19 4.41 -40.05
C ASP A 128 -2.36 5.43 -39.24
N LYS A 129 -1.71 5.03 -38.13
CA LYS A 129 -1.00 5.98 -37.26
C LYS A 129 0.19 5.37 -36.52
N PRO A 130 1.38 5.99 -36.58
CA PRO A 130 2.52 5.53 -35.80
C PRO A 130 2.28 5.65 -34.30
N ALA A 131 2.99 4.83 -33.52
CA ALA A 131 3.00 4.95 -32.07
C ALA A 131 3.43 6.37 -31.65
N GLY A 132 2.82 6.90 -30.59
CA GLY A 132 3.08 8.27 -30.15
C GLY A 132 2.59 8.55 -28.74
N GLY A 133 2.58 9.83 -28.36
CA GLY A 133 2.06 10.28 -27.07
C GLY A 133 2.77 11.52 -26.52
N GLY A 134 2.21 12.11 -25.48
CA GLY A 134 2.81 13.25 -24.79
C GLY A 134 3.99 12.82 -23.92
N THR A 135 4.99 13.68 -23.81
CA THR A 135 6.09 13.54 -22.84
C THR A 135 6.14 14.76 -21.94
N SER A 136 6.47 14.56 -20.67
CA SER A 136 6.69 15.65 -19.72
C SER A 136 7.72 15.27 -18.68
N GLU A 137 8.46 16.25 -18.18
CA GLU A 137 9.40 16.06 -17.07
C GLU A 137 8.82 16.58 -15.77
N LEU A 138 9.14 15.91 -14.66
CA LEU A 138 8.71 16.25 -13.31
C LEU A 138 9.95 16.40 -12.44
N GLN A 139 10.03 17.48 -11.67
CA GLN A 139 11.09 17.68 -10.70
C GLN A 139 10.82 16.81 -9.46
N LEU A 140 11.85 16.10 -9.01
CA LEU A 140 11.77 15.15 -7.91
C LEU A 140 12.46 15.69 -6.65
N PRO A 141 11.92 15.43 -5.45
CA PRO A 141 12.72 15.49 -4.23
C PRO A 141 13.69 14.31 -4.17
N ASN A 142 14.64 14.36 -3.24
CA ASN A 142 15.52 13.24 -2.94
C ASN A 142 14.70 12.00 -2.54
N CYS A 143 14.96 10.87 -3.20
CA CYS A 143 14.23 9.60 -3.00
C CYS A 143 12.71 9.74 -3.17
N ALA A 144 12.30 10.25 -4.33
CA ALA A 144 10.91 10.33 -4.73
C ALA A 144 10.24 8.96 -4.79
N LYS A 145 8.97 8.92 -4.39
CA LYS A 145 8.14 7.71 -4.38
C LYS A 145 6.89 7.95 -5.21
N ASP A 146 6.52 6.98 -6.01
CA ASP A 146 5.19 6.90 -6.57
C ASP A 146 4.17 6.42 -5.53
N ALA A 147 2.88 6.52 -5.83
CA ALA A 147 1.81 6.16 -4.90
C ALA A 147 1.86 4.71 -4.41
N LEU A 148 2.19 3.74 -5.28
CA LEU A 148 2.27 2.33 -4.88
C LEU A 148 3.48 2.10 -3.99
N THR A 149 4.65 2.60 -4.41
CA THR A 149 5.87 2.52 -3.59
C THR A 149 5.69 3.21 -2.24
N PHE A 150 5.03 4.37 -2.21
CA PHE A 150 4.76 5.11 -0.98
C PHE A 150 3.85 4.33 -0.03
N GLN A 151 2.81 3.63 -0.52
CA GLN A 151 1.95 2.81 0.32
C GLN A 151 2.75 1.72 1.07
N TYR A 152 3.67 1.04 0.39
CA TYR A 152 4.51 0.03 1.05
C TYR A 152 5.58 0.67 1.95
N PHE A 153 6.22 1.76 1.53
CA PHE A 153 7.10 2.52 2.41
C PHE A 153 6.40 2.94 3.71
N ALA A 154 5.18 3.48 3.62
CA ALA A 154 4.40 3.91 4.76
C ALA A 154 4.13 2.76 5.73
N ARG A 155 3.75 1.59 5.22
CA ARG A 155 3.55 0.39 6.04
C ARG A 155 4.80 -0.01 6.81
N ARG A 156 5.97 0.02 6.16
CA ARG A 156 7.24 -0.27 6.84
C ARG A 156 7.56 0.73 7.93
N GLU A 157 7.44 2.02 7.66
CA GLU A 157 7.70 3.06 8.68
C GLU A 157 6.76 2.89 9.87
N MET A 158 5.47 2.65 9.61
CA MET A 158 4.45 2.42 10.63
C MET A 158 4.71 1.15 11.45
N GLY A 159 5.20 0.08 10.82
CA GLY A 159 5.61 -1.16 11.49
C GLY A 159 6.79 -0.95 12.44
N GLN A 160 7.56 0.11 12.23
CA GLN A 160 8.65 0.57 13.11
C GLN A 160 8.19 1.66 14.10
N GLY A 161 6.88 1.91 14.21
CA GLY A 161 6.31 2.90 15.12
C GLY A 161 6.43 4.35 14.65
N ARG A 162 6.69 4.60 13.36
CA ARG A 162 6.86 5.95 12.79
C ARG A 162 5.79 6.23 11.74
N VAL A 163 5.18 7.42 11.77
CA VAL A 163 4.34 7.89 10.67
C VAL A 163 5.23 8.58 9.63
N PRO A 164 5.09 8.28 8.33
CA PRO A 164 5.81 9.00 7.29
C PRO A 164 5.61 10.51 7.39
N ALA A 165 6.70 11.27 7.24
CA ALA A 165 6.62 12.72 7.14
C ALA A 165 5.77 13.14 5.94
N ALA A 166 5.11 14.29 6.06
CA ALA A 166 4.41 14.88 4.92
C ALA A 166 5.39 15.17 3.78
N GLY A 167 4.98 14.90 2.55
CA GLY A 167 5.88 15.00 1.42
C GLY A 167 5.17 14.80 0.09
N ARG A 168 5.97 14.76 -0.97
CA ARG A 168 5.48 14.67 -2.34
C ARG A 168 5.55 13.23 -2.86
N VAL A 169 4.41 12.77 -3.37
CA VAL A 169 4.23 11.45 -3.99
C VAL A 169 3.82 11.64 -5.45
N PHE A 170 4.25 10.75 -6.33
CA PHE A 170 4.06 10.88 -7.77
C PHE A 170 3.08 9.86 -8.32
N PHE A 171 2.06 10.32 -9.04
CA PHE A 171 1.08 9.43 -9.67
C PHE A 171 0.50 10.06 -10.94
N GLY A 172 1.32 10.11 -11.99
CA GLY A 172 1.07 10.92 -13.19
C GLY A 172 1.38 12.40 -12.98
N SER A 173 1.04 12.95 -11.83
CA SER A 173 1.43 14.30 -11.37
C SER A 173 2.03 14.23 -9.98
N ALA A 174 2.55 15.35 -9.48
CA ALA A 174 2.94 15.49 -8.08
C ALA A 174 1.71 15.69 -7.19
N TYR A 175 1.68 14.99 -6.05
CA TYR A 175 0.68 15.13 -5.00
C TYR A 175 1.38 15.34 -3.67
N ASP A 176 0.94 16.33 -2.91
CA ASP A 176 1.35 16.51 -1.52
C ASP A 176 0.48 15.58 -0.65
N VAL A 177 1.15 14.72 0.12
CA VAL A 177 0.54 13.69 0.95
C VAL A 177 0.94 13.93 2.39
N LYS A 178 -0.05 13.86 3.30
CA LYS A 178 0.16 13.92 4.74
C LYS A 178 -0.58 12.78 5.41
N MET A 179 0.13 12.01 6.22
CA MET A 179 -0.44 10.95 7.06
C MET A 179 -0.49 11.44 8.51
N VAL A 180 -1.61 11.21 9.18
CA VAL A 180 -1.81 11.55 10.58
C VAL A 180 -2.36 10.32 11.30
N TYR A 181 -1.58 9.78 12.23
CA TYR A 181 -2.07 8.75 13.14
C TYR A 181 -3.05 9.37 14.13
N THR A 182 -4.23 8.77 14.25
CA THR A 182 -5.35 9.28 15.03
C THR A 182 -5.70 8.38 16.23
N GLY A 183 -4.97 7.30 16.42
CA GLY A 183 -5.09 6.42 17.58
C GLY A 183 -5.44 4.98 17.23
N ALA A 184 -5.65 4.18 18.27
CA ALA A 184 -6.19 2.84 18.14
C ALA A 184 -7.70 2.91 17.87
N MET A 185 -8.22 2.06 17.00
CA MET A 185 -9.66 1.92 16.79
C MET A 185 -10.06 0.47 16.57
N ASP A 186 -11.13 0.04 17.22
CA ASP A 186 -11.74 -1.27 16.96
C ASP A 186 -12.68 -1.16 15.76
N ILE A 187 -12.45 -2.03 14.77
CA ILE A 187 -13.31 -2.14 13.60
C ILE A 187 -13.76 -3.59 13.40
N PRO A 188 -14.97 -3.82 12.86
CA PRO A 188 -15.35 -5.15 12.41
C PRO A 188 -14.60 -5.49 11.13
N VAL A 189 -13.91 -6.63 11.10
CA VAL A 189 -13.29 -7.21 9.91
C VAL A 189 -13.76 -8.65 9.82
N ALA A 190 -14.46 -9.02 8.74
CA ALA A 190 -15.07 -10.34 8.60
C ALA A 190 -15.92 -10.77 9.82
N GLY A 191 -16.67 -9.82 10.40
CA GLY A 191 -17.56 -10.04 11.54
C GLY A 191 -16.86 -10.18 12.90
N LYS A 192 -15.54 -10.01 12.98
CA LYS A 192 -14.78 -10.03 14.23
C LYS A 192 -14.26 -8.64 14.57
N PRO A 193 -14.33 -8.18 15.84
CA PRO A 193 -13.69 -6.95 16.25
C PRO A 193 -12.17 -7.10 16.20
N VAL A 194 -11.49 -6.16 15.55
CA VAL A 194 -10.03 -6.10 15.45
C VAL A 194 -9.57 -4.70 15.81
N THR A 195 -8.66 -4.59 16.77
CA THR A 195 -7.99 -3.32 17.09
C THR A 195 -6.98 -2.98 16.01
N THR A 196 -7.12 -1.79 15.45
CA THR A 196 -6.32 -1.27 14.33
C THR A 196 -5.66 0.04 14.70
N ASP A 197 -4.60 0.38 13.97
CA ASP A 197 -4.04 1.72 13.95
C ASP A 197 -4.79 2.55 12.90
N HIS A 198 -5.52 3.57 13.34
CA HIS A 198 -6.28 4.46 12.47
C HIS A 198 -5.39 5.61 11.99
N VAL A 199 -5.42 5.86 10.68
CA VAL A 199 -4.63 6.89 10.03
C VAL A 199 -5.48 7.64 9.02
N ASN A 200 -5.48 8.97 9.12
CA ASN A 200 -6.02 9.85 8.10
C ASN A 200 -4.93 10.24 7.10
N VAL A 201 -5.21 10.08 5.80
CA VAL A 201 -4.29 10.42 4.72
C VAL A 201 -4.91 11.50 3.86
N SER A 202 -4.38 12.72 3.96
CA SER A 202 -4.79 13.84 3.10
C SER A 202 -3.90 13.89 1.86
N VAL A 203 -4.53 14.03 0.70
CA VAL A 203 -3.89 14.06 -0.62
C VAL A 203 -4.34 15.30 -1.36
N LYS A 204 -3.38 16.14 -1.76
CA LYS A 204 -3.63 17.34 -2.54
C LYS A 204 -2.77 17.35 -3.80
N GLY A 205 -3.39 17.59 -4.94
CA GLY A 205 -2.71 17.67 -6.25
C GLY A 205 -3.37 18.71 -7.15
N PRO A 206 -2.98 18.77 -8.44
CA PRO A 206 -3.42 19.82 -9.35
C PRO A 206 -4.94 19.91 -9.55
N ALA A 207 -5.64 18.77 -9.48
CA ALA A 207 -7.09 18.67 -9.69
C ALA A 207 -7.74 17.73 -8.66
N SER A 208 -7.14 17.60 -7.47
CA SER A 208 -7.63 16.68 -6.44
C SER A 208 -7.30 17.22 -5.05
N ASP A 209 -8.27 17.18 -4.16
CA ASP A 209 -8.10 17.49 -2.74
C ASP A 209 -9.06 16.56 -1.98
N PHE A 210 -8.53 15.55 -1.31
CA PHE A 210 -9.35 14.58 -0.59
C PHE A 210 -8.59 13.98 0.59
N THR A 211 -9.34 13.42 1.53
CA THR A 211 -8.79 12.66 2.66
C THR A 211 -9.41 11.28 2.69
N ILE A 212 -8.59 10.25 2.89
CA ILE A 212 -9.01 8.87 3.10
C ILE A 212 -8.64 8.42 4.50
N GLU A 213 -9.35 7.42 5.01
CA GLU A 213 -9.02 6.76 6.27
C GLU A 213 -8.45 5.37 5.96
N ILE A 214 -7.40 4.98 6.68
CA ILE A 214 -6.82 3.64 6.60
C ILE A 214 -6.75 3.06 8.00
N PHE A 215 -7.20 1.82 8.12
CA PHE A 215 -7.17 1.03 9.36
C PHE A 215 -6.15 -0.09 9.18
N TYR A 216 -4.98 0.09 9.78
CA TYR A 216 -3.89 -0.88 9.69
C TYR A 216 -4.00 -1.92 10.81
N ALA A 217 -3.80 -3.19 10.48
CA ALA A 217 -3.55 -4.22 11.48
C ALA A 217 -2.33 -3.83 12.32
N ARG A 218 -2.34 -4.22 13.60
CA ARG A 218 -1.18 -4.08 14.49
C ARG A 218 -0.15 -5.19 14.31
N ASP A 219 -0.11 -5.80 13.13
CA ASP A 219 0.93 -6.74 12.74
C ASP A 219 2.22 -6.00 12.33
N PRO A 220 3.38 -6.67 12.33
CA PRO A 220 4.66 -6.05 11.95
C PRO A 220 4.68 -5.48 10.53
N ALA A 221 3.83 -5.98 9.64
CA ALA A 221 3.67 -5.53 8.25
C ALA A 221 2.75 -4.32 8.07
N ARG A 222 2.04 -3.91 9.13
CA ARG A 222 0.94 -2.95 9.09
C ARG A 222 0.04 -3.20 7.89
N THR A 223 -0.59 -4.37 7.87
CA THR A 223 -1.47 -4.76 6.77
C THR A 223 -2.73 -3.88 6.78
N PRO A 224 -3.08 -3.16 5.69
CA PRO A 224 -4.33 -2.42 5.63
C PRO A 224 -5.50 -3.40 5.67
N LEU A 225 -6.37 -3.27 6.68
CA LEU A 225 -7.55 -4.13 6.81
C LEU A 225 -8.79 -3.48 6.20
N LEU A 226 -8.89 -2.17 6.33
CA LEU A 226 -9.99 -1.37 5.80
C LEU A 226 -9.44 -0.04 5.31
N ILE A 227 -9.88 0.39 4.14
CA ILE A 227 -9.65 1.74 3.62
C ILE A 227 -11.02 2.35 3.35
N LYS A 228 -11.26 3.58 3.82
CA LYS A 228 -12.48 4.34 3.55
C LYS A 228 -12.15 5.56 2.70
N ILE A 229 -12.89 5.69 1.60
CA ILE A 229 -12.73 6.75 0.61
C ILE A 229 -14.05 7.53 0.56
N PRO A 230 -14.09 8.74 1.15
CA PRO A 230 -15.22 9.63 1.00
C PRO A 230 -15.40 10.02 -0.47
N VAL A 231 -16.63 9.91 -0.96
CA VAL A 231 -17.07 10.34 -2.28
C VAL A 231 -18.38 11.13 -2.13
N ALA A 232 -18.81 11.85 -3.16
CA ALA A 232 -20.01 12.71 -3.08
C ALA A 232 -21.29 11.96 -2.63
N VAL A 233 -21.37 10.66 -2.93
CA VAL A 233 -22.54 9.80 -2.65
C VAL A 233 -22.40 8.96 -1.38
N GLY A 234 -21.35 9.17 -0.58
CA GLY A 234 -21.11 8.46 0.69
C GLY A 234 -19.66 7.99 0.84
N THR A 235 -19.44 6.83 1.45
CA THR A 235 -18.11 6.24 1.61
C THR A 235 -17.99 4.94 0.82
N VAL A 236 -17.03 4.89 -0.11
CA VAL A 236 -16.56 3.64 -0.71
C VAL A 236 -15.55 3.01 0.25
N SER A 237 -15.61 1.70 0.43
CA SER A 237 -14.64 0.99 1.29
C SER A 237 -13.93 -0.14 0.55
N LEU A 238 -12.66 -0.35 0.91
CA LEU A 238 -11.89 -1.52 0.51
C LEU A 238 -11.64 -2.34 1.77
N GLU A 239 -12.27 -3.51 1.86
CA GLU A 239 -12.11 -4.43 2.99
C GLU A 239 -11.24 -5.60 2.58
N LEU A 240 -10.22 -5.92 3.39
CA LEU A 240 -9.32 -7.04 3.13
C LEU A 240 -10.10 -8.36 3.20
N VAL A 241 -9.97 -9.17 2.15
CA VAL A 241 -10.49 -10.54 2.09
C VAL A 241 -9.39 -11.48 2.58
N ARG A 242 -9.69 -12.28 3.61
CA ARG A 242 -8.82 -13.31 4.16
C ARG A 242 -9.39 -14.69 3.88
#